data_AF-A0A1M7FCW3-F1
#
_entry.id   AF-A0A1M7FCW3-F1
#
_cell.length_a   1.000
_cell.length_b   1.000
_cell.length_c   1.000
_cell.angle_alpha   90.00
_cell.angle_beta   90.00
_cell.angle_gamma   90.00
#
_symmetry.space_group_name_H-M   'P 1'
#
loop_
_entity.id
_entity.type
_entity.pdbx_description
1 polymer ?
#
loop_
_entity_poly.entity_id
_entity_poly.type
_entity_poly.pdbx_seq_one_letter_code
_entity_poly.pdbx_strand_id
1 'polypeptide(L)' 'MSWMDDLYVIYQKLDANSCQEVKKEIIKAQLNGCSDGTIYYLVLQQLVKLKGDKAPVYELIKGEVESIIHAQSAYAY' A
#
# COMPACT_ATOMS: atom_id res chain seq x y z
N MET A 1 6.19 -4.83 -13.28
CA MET A 1 4.82 -4.62 -12.78
C MET A 1 4.68 -3.19 -12.32
N SER A 2 3.52 -2.55 -12.54
CA SER A 2 3.27 -1.22 -11.97
C SER A 2 2.95 -1.38 -10.49
N TRP A 3 3.49 -0.53 -9.62
CA TRP A 3 3.17 -0.54 -8.18
C TRP A 3 1.65 -0.36 -7.93
N MET A 4 0.91 0.18 -8.90
CA MET A 4 -0.55 0.27 -8.86
C MET A 4 -1.24 -1.10 -9.01
N ASP A 5 -0.67 -2.04 -9.75
CA ASP A 5 -1.20 -3.40 -9.87
C ASP A 5 -1.12 -4.11 -8.51
N ASP A 6 0.05 -4.01 -7.87
CA ASP A 6 0.27 -4.54 -6.52
C ASP A 6 -0.69 -3.88 -5.51
N LEU A 7 -0.89 -2.56 -5.60
CA LEU A 7 -1.85 -1.85 -4.75
C LEU A 7 -3.29 -2.35 -4.95
N TYR A 8 -3.68 -2.69 -6.18
CA TYR A 8 -5.00 -3.24 -6.46
C TYR A 8 -5.17 -4.63 -5.83
N VAL A 9 -4.14 -5.49 -5.90
CA VAL A 9 -4.14 -6.80 -5.23
C VAL A 9 -4.26 -6.64 -3.71
N ILE A 10 -3.58 -5.65 -3.12
CA ILE A 10 -3.73 -5.30 -1.70
C ILE A 10 -5.20 -4.99 -1.38
N TYR A 11 -5.88 -4.17 -2.19
CA TYR A 11 -7.29 -3.85 -1.97
C TYR A 11 -8.20 -5.07 -2.03
N GLN A 12 -7.94 -6.02 -2.94
CA GLN A 12 -8.71 -7.26 -3.03
C GLN A 12 -8.52 -8.14 -1.80
N LYS A 13 -7.27 -8.31 -1.33
CA LYS A 13 -6.96 -9.09 -0.13
C LYS A 13 -7.58 -8.50 1.13
N LEU A 14 -7.53 -7.17 1.27
CA LEU A 14 -8.14 -6.48 2.41
C LEU A 14 -9.66 -6.63 2.40
N ASP A 15 -10.28 -6.58 1.22
CA ASP A 15 -11.73 -6.78 1.07
C ASP A 15 -12.16 -8.20 1.47
N ALA A 16 -11.45 -9.21 0.94
CA ALA A 16 -11.70 -10.62 1.22
C ALA A 16 -11.54 -10.98 2.71
N ASN A 17 -10.71 -10.25 3.45
CA ASN A 17 -10.45 -10.46 4.87
C ASN A 17 -11.18 -9.47 5.79
N SER A 18 -12.20 -8.75 5.28
CA SER A 18 -12.98 -7.76 6.04
C SER A 18 -12.14 -6.64 6.69
N CYS A 19 -10.95 -6.35 6.16
CA CYS A 19 -10.02 -5.33 6.66
C CYS A 19 -10.37 -3.93 6.11
N GLN A 20 -11.64 -3.55 6.19
CA GLN A 20 -12.18 -2.34 5.55
C GLN A 20 -11.60 -1.05 6.11
N GLU A 21 -11.23 -1.01 7.40
CA GLU A 21 -10.58 0.15 8.01
C GLU A 21 -9.22 0.43 7.36
N VAL A 22 -8.38 -0.60 7.24
CA VAL A 22 -7.05 -0.49 6.62
C VAL A 22 -7.16 -0.07 5.15
N LYS A 23 -8.12 -0.65 4.42
CA LYS A 23 -8.42 -0.26 3.03
C LYS A 23 -8.77 1.22 2.92
N LYS A 24 -9.62 1.74 3.82
CA LYS A 24 -10.00 3.16 3.86
C LYS A 24 -8.80 4.07 4.14
N GLU A 25 -7.90 3.68 5.04
CA GLU A 25 -6.70 4.47 5.34
C GLU A 25 -5.77 4.59 4.12
N ILE A 26 -5.57 3.51 3.39
CA ILE A 26 -4.74 3.51 2.17
C ILE A 26 -5.39 4.35 1.06
N ILE A 27 -6.71 4.22 0.86
CA ILE A 27 -7.46 5.04 -0.11
C ILE A 27 -7.35 6.54 0.25
N LYS A 28 -7.44 6.87 1.54
CA LYS A 28 -7.27 8.26 2.00
C LYS A 28 -5.86 8.78 1.68
N ALA A 29 -4.83 7.97 1.87
CA ALA A 29 -3.46 8.32 1.48
C ALA A 29 -3.33 8.54 -0.04
N GLN A 30 -3.99 7.71 -0.85
CA GLN A 30 -4.03 7.85 -2.31
C GLN A 30 -4.71 9.17 -2.74
N LEU A 31 -5.88 9.49 -2.17
CA LEU A 31 -6.63 10.72 -2.47
C LEU A 31 -5.85 11.97 -2.03
N ASN A 32 -5.26 11.95 -0.83
CA ASN A 32 -4.46 13.06 -0.33
C ASN A 32 -3.25 13.30 -1.23
N GLY A 33 -2.57 12.23 -1.66
CA GLY A 33 -1.39 12.36 -2.51
C GLY A 33 -1.72 12.76 -3.94
N CYS A 34 -2.97 12.58 -4.37
CA CYS A 34 -3.41 12.94 -5.72
C CYS A 34 -3.41 14.45 -5.93
N SER A 35 -3.64 15.23 -4.87
CA SER A 35 -3.62 16.69 -4.91
C SER A 35 -2.21 17.25 -5.13
N ASP A 36 -1.19 16.61 -4.55
CA ASP A 36 0.18 17.15 -4.46
C ASP A 36 1.22 16.34 -5.25
N GLY A 37 0.78 15.35 -6.04
CA GLY A 37 1.67 14.44 -6.78
C GLY A 37 2.46 13.47 -5.90
N THR A 38 2.09 13.31 -4.63
CA THR A 38 2.78 12.48 -3.61
C THR A 38 2.10 11.14 -3.34
N ILE A 39 1.21 10.69 -4.25
CA ILE A 39 0.41 9.45 -4.11
C ILE A 39 1.27 8.27 -3.66
N TYR A 40 2.33 7.97 -4.41
CA TYR A 40 3.20 6.83 -4.15
C TYR A 40 3.81 6.90 -2.74
N TYR A 41 4.33 8.06 -2.35
CA TYR A 41 4.95 8.28 -1.05
C TYR A 41 3.96 8.09 0.11
N LEU A 42 2.77 8.68 0.01
CA LEU A 42 1.77 8.58 1.08
C LEU A 42 1.20 7.17 1.23
N VAL A 43 0.98 6.47 0.11
CA VAL A 43 0.59 5.06 0.12
C VAL A 43 1.68 4.22 0.77
N LEU A 44 2.94 4.37 0.36
CA LEU A 44 4.08 3.66 0.94
C LEU A 44 4.17 3.89 2.45
N GLN A 45 4.03 5.14 2.90
CA GLN A 45 4.06 5.49 4.32
C GLN A 45 2.96 4.77 5.11
N GLN A 46 1.76 4.64 4.55
CA GLN A 46 0.66 3.92 5.20
C GLN A 46 0.94 2.41 5.25
N LEU A 47 1.48 1.83 4.17
CA LEU A 47 1.83 0.41 4.12
C LEU A 47 2.94 0.05 5.13
N VAL A 48 3.92 0.93 5.32
CA VAL A 48 4.98 0.75 6.34
C VAL A 48 4.42 0.89 7.76
N LYS A 49 3.48 1.82 8.01
CA LYS A 49 2.82 1.93 9.32
C LYS A 49 2.07 0.67 9.72
N LEU A 50 1.42 0.00 8.77
CA LEU A 50 0.69 -1.25 9.04
C LEU A 50 1.59 -2.36 9.61
N LYS A 51 2.88 -2.37 9.25
CA LYS A 51 3.86 -3.31 9.79
C LYS A 51 3.98 -3.20 11.32
N GLY A 52 3.89 -1.99 11.87
CA GLY A 52 3.99 -1.74 13.31
C GLY A 52 2.66 -1.85 14.04
N ASP A 53 1.57 -1.40 13.42
CA ASP A 53 0.27 -1.23 14.09
C ASP A 53 -0.63 -2.47 13.98
N LYS A 54 -0.57 -3.16 12.84
CA LYS A 54 -1.50 -4.24 12.47
C LYS A 54 -0.75 -5.39 11.81
N ALA A 55 0.21 -5.98 12.53
CA ALA A 55 1.07 -7.05 12.04
C ALA A 55 0.35 -8.23 11.33
N PRO A 56 -0.81 -8.73 11.80
CA PRO A 56 -1.55 -9.78 11.09
C PRO A 56 -2.06 -9.35 9.71
N VAL A 57 -2.49 -8.09 9.58
CA VAL A 57 -2.95 -7.53 8.31
C VAL A 57 -1.77 -7.31 7.37
N TYR A 58 -0.64 -6.85 7.90
CA TYR A 58 0.59 -6.68 7.13
C TYR A 58 1.07 -8.00 6.51
N GLU A 59 1.10 -9.09 7.28
CA GLU A 59 1.53 -10.40 6.77
C GLU A 59 0.66 -10.90 5.60
N LEU A 60 -0.65 -10.58 5.58
CA LEU A 60 -1.55 -10.94 4.48
C LEU A 60 -1.16 -10.27 3.15
N ILE A 61 -0.63 -9.04 3.21
CA ILE A 61 -0.33 -8.19 2.05
C ILE A 61 1.18 -7.99 1.83
N LYS A 62 2.02 -8.67 2.60
CA LYS A 62 3.46 -8.43 2.68
C LYS A 62 4.15 -8.55 1.32
N GLY A 63 3.81 -9.56 0.53
CA GLY A 63 4.43 -9.79 -0.79
C GLY A 63 4.25 -8.60 -1.74
N GLU A 64 3.03 -8.08 -1.83
CA GLU A 64 2.71 -6.91 -2.65
C GLU A 64 3.31 -5.63 -2.06
N VAL A 65 3.31 -5.47 -0.74
CA VAL A 65 3.94 -4.32 -0.07
C VAL A 65 5.46 -4.30 -0.34
N GLU A 66 6.15 -5.43 -0.24
CA GLU A 66 7.57 -5.53 -0.54
C GLU A 66 7.84 -5.29 -2.03
N SER A 67 6.98 -5.78 -2.93
CA SER A 67 7.05 -5.45 -4.37
C SER A 67 6.95 -3.94 -4.62
N ILE A 68 5.98 -3.25 -3.99
CA ILE A 68 5.81 -1.79 -4.10
C ILE A 68 7.05 -1.08 -3.56
N ILE A 69 7.58 -1.46 -2.40
CA ILE A 69 8.79 -0.85 -1.82
C ILE A 69 9.99 -1.02 -2.77
N HIS A 70 10.16 -2.20 -3.35
CA HIS A 70 11.27 -2.50 -4.25
C HIS A 70 11.10 -1.91 -5.66
N ALA A 71 9.88 -1.57 -6.07
CA ALA A 71 9.61 -0.90 -7.35
C ALA A 71 10.40 0.42 -7.46
N GLN A 72 10.63 1.14 -6.36
CA GLN A 72 11.45 2.36 -6.36
C GLN A 72 12.93 2.09 -6.62
N SER A 73 13.45 0.94 -6.17
CA SER A 73 14.86 0.57 -6.36
C SER A 73 15.20 0.29 -7.83
N ALA A 74 14.21 -0.04 -8.66
CA ALA A 74 14.40 -0.27 -10.10
C ALA A 74 14.48 1.03 -10.92
N TYR A 75 14.03 2.17 -10.36
CA TYR A 75 14.07 3.48 -11.01
C TYR A 75 15.17 4.42 -10.46
N ALA A 76 16.02 3.92 -9.56
CA ALA A 76 17.23 4.62 -9.13
C ALA A 76 18.37 4.28 -10.11
N TYR A 77 18.40 4.97 -11.26
CA TYR A 77 19.55 5.05 -12.17
C TYR A 77 19.92 6.51 -12.39
#